data_AF-A0A7C1JSG3-F1
#
_entry.id   AF-A0A7C1JSG3-F1
#
_cell.length_a   1.000
_cell.length_b   1.000
_cell.length_c   1.000
_cell.angle_alpha   90.00
_cell.angle_beta   90.00
_cell.angle_gamma   90.00
#
_symmetry.space_group_name_H-M   'P 1'
#
loop_
_entity.id
_entity.type
_entity.pdbx_description
1 polymer ?
#
loop_
_entity_poly.entity_id
_entity_poly.type
_entity_poly.pdbx_seq_one_letter_code
_entity_poly.pdbx_strand_id
1 'polypeptide(L)' 'MTRRLAKAGYAAYGELDQGIPAIEGAMRQNNKTFEKIIYPHASHAFHNDTGANYNPEAARDAWAKMLAWLEKYLKA' A
#
# COMPACT_ATOMS: atom_id res chain seq x y z
N MET A 1 -5.12 17.82 -25.67
CA MET A 1 -4.19 17.03 -24.83
C MET A 1 -4.93 16.63 -23.56
N THR A 2 -5.53 15.44 -23.53
CA THR A 2 -6.27 14.96 -22.35
C THR A 2 -5.23 14.60 -21.29
N ARG A 3 -5.09 15.41 -20.24
CA ARG A 3 -4.34 14.99 -19.04
C ARG A 3 -5.06 13.76 -18.49
N ARG A 4 -4.59 12.56 -18.82
CA ARG A 4 -4.92 11.36 -18.03
C ARG A 4 -4.42 11.68 -16.63
N LEU A 5 -5.34 11.82 -15.67
CA LEU A 5 -4.99 11.83 -14.26
C LEU A 5 -4.26 10.51 -13.99
N ALA A 6 -2.94 10.53 -13.94
CA ALA A 6 -2.15 9.41 -13.49
C ALA A 6 -2.38 9.31 -11.97
N LYS A 7 -3.43 8.61 -11.56
CA LYS A 7 -3.70 8.34 -10.15
C LYS A 7 -2.60 7.40 -9.65
N ALA A 8 -1.70 7.92 -8.82
CA ALA A 8 -0.61 7.17 -8.22
C ALA A 8 -1.17 6.22 -7.14
N GLY A 9 -0.82 4.93 -7.19
CA GLY A 9 -1.33 3.90 -6.28
C GLY A 9 -0.33 3.51 -5.19
N TYR A 10 -0.82 3.22 -3.99
CA TYR A 10 -0.05 2.73 -2.85
C TYR A 10 -0.73 1.51 -2.24
N ALA A 11 0.03 0.47 -1.90
CA ALA A 11 -0.48 -0.73 -1.26
C ALA A 11 0.49 -1.27 -0.18
N ALA A 12 -0.06 -1.63 0.98
CA ALA A 12 0.66 -2.23 2.10
C ALA A 12 0.07 -3.62 2.39
N TYR A 13 0.91 -4.65 2.35
CA TYR A 13 0.51 -6.05 2.56
C TYR A 13 1.28 -6.64 3.75
N GLY A 14 0.64 -7.52 4.50
CA GLY A 14 1.34 -8.38 5.45
C GLY A 14 1.89 -9.61 4.72
N GLU A 15 3.13 -10.00 5.00
CA GLU A 15 3.79 -11.16 4.39
C GLU A 15 3.01 -12.47 4.56
N LEU A 16 2.32 -12.64 5.69
CA LEU A 16 1.57 -13.85 6.03
C LEU A 16 0.15 -13.86 5.44
N ASP A 17 -0.23 -12.83 4.67
CA ASP A 17 -1.50 -12.78 3.98
C ASP A 17 -1.48 -13.71 2.75
N GLN A 18 -2.32 -14.75 2.76
CA GLN A 18 -2.43 -15.71 1.66
C GLN A 18 -3.20 -15.17 0.45
N GLY A 19 -3.84 -14.00 0.58
CA GLY A 19 -4.65 -13.35 -0.45
C GLY A 19 -3.96 -12.25 -1.25
N ILE A 20 -2.63 -12.06 -1.13
CA ILE A 20 -1.92 -10.95 -1.77
C ILE A 20 -2.02 -11.04 -3.31
N PRO A 21 -2.63 -10.05 -3.99
CA PRO A 21 -2.70 -10.03 -5.45
C PRO A 21 -1.36 -9.68 -6.09
N ALA A 22 -1.02 -10.32 -7.22
CA ALA A 22 0.14 -9.98 -8.05
C ALA A 22 -0.11 -8.72 -8.92
N ILE A 23 -0.57 -7.62 -8.30
CA ILE A 23 -1.01 -6.41 -9.02
C ILE A 23 0.14 -5.60 -9.63
N GLU A 24 1.36 -5.79 -9.11
CA GLU A 24 2.54 -5.03 -9.52
C GLU A 24 2.87 -5.20 -11.01
N GLY A 25 2.70 -6.42 -11.56
CA GLY A 25 2.92 -6.67 -12.98
C GLY A 25 1.97 -5.86 -13.87
N ALA A 26 0.68 -5.84 -13.54
CA ALA A 26 -0.33 -5.08 -14.28
C ALA A 26 -0.10 -3.56 -14.19
N MET A 27 0.33 -3.07 -13.03
CA MET A 27 0.66 -1.66 -12.82
C MET A 27 1.86 -1.23 -13.67
N ARG A 28 2.93 -2.04 -13.70
CA ARG A 28 4.11 -1.80 -14.53
C ARG A 28 3.76 -1.82 -16.03
N GLN A 29 3.02 -2.83 -16.49
CA GLN A 29 2.59 -2.94 -17.89
C GLN A 29 1.78 -1.72 -18.38
N ASN A 30 1.04 -1.06 -17.48
CA ASN A 30 0.20 0.08 -17.81
C ASN A 30 0.85 1.44 -17.46
N ASN A 31 2.16 1.48 -17.22
CA ASN A 31 2.92 2.68 -16.85
C ASN A 31 2.26 3.46 -15.70
N LYS A 32 1.79 2.76 -14.66
CA LYS A 32 1.22 3.38 -13.47
C LYS A 32 2.31 3.67 -12.45
N THR A 33 2.27 4.86 -11.87
CA THR A 33 3.03 5.17 -10.65
C THR A 33 2.42 4.35 -9.51
N PHE A 34 3.17 3.37 -9.00
CA PHE A 34 2.69 2.42 -8.00
C PHE A 34 3.79 2.05 -7.02
N GLU A 35 3.47 2.00 -5.73
CA GLU A 35 4.34 1.51 -4.66
C GLU A 35 3.64 0.39 -3.89
N LYS A 36 4.38 -0.70 -3.64
CA LYS A 36 3.93 -1.86 -2.86
C LYS A 36 4.94 -2.15 -1.78
N ILE A 37 4.46 -2.25 -0.54
CA ILE A 37 5.28 -2.63 0.62
C ILE A 37 4.74 -3.93 1.20
N ILE A 38 5.66 -4.80 1.60
CA ILE A 38 5.36 -6.06 2.30
C ILE A 38 5.98 -5.95 3.68
N TYR A 39 5.15 -6.14 4.71
CA TYR A 39 5.55 -6.13 6.12
C TYR A 39 5.84 -7.55 6.59
N PRO A 40 7.11 -7.86 6.96
CA PRO A 40 7.47 -9.17 7.48
C PRO A 40 6.65 -9.53 8.72
N HIS A 41 6.28 -10.80 8.84
CA HIS A 41 5.52 -11.34 9.99
C HIS A 41 4.13 -10.72 10.25
N ALA A 42 3.64 -9.81 9.39
CA ALA A 42 2.30 -9.26 9.50
C ALA A 42 1.30 -10.15 8.74
N SER A 43 0.14 -10.37 9.35
CA SER A 43 -0.97 -11.13 8.75
C SER A 43 -1.98 -10.23 8.06
N HIS A 44 -2.98 -10.84 7.41
CA HIS A 44 -4.14 -10.11 6.96
C HIS A 44 -4.77 -9.31 8.11
N ALA A 45 -5.23 -8.09 7.80
CA ALA A 45 -5.78 -7.13 8.76
C ALA A 45 -4.81 -6.68 9.88
N PHE A 46 -3.50 -6.64 9.62
CA PHE A 46 -2.51 -6.17 10.61
C PHE A 46 -2.72 -4.74 11.11
N HIS A 47 -3.48 -3.93 10.38
CA HIS A 47 -3.80 -2.54 10.75
C HIS A 47 -5.03 -2.40 11.66
N ASN A 48 -5.81 -3.48 11.85
CA ASN A 48 -7.00 -3.44 12.71
C ASN A 48 -6.58 -3.55 14.19
N ASP A 49 -6.56 -2.43 14.89
CA ASP A 49 -6.17 -2.29 16.30
C ASP A 49 -7.15 -2.91 17.32
N THR A 50 -8.31 -3.38 16.86
CA THR A 50 -9.26 -4.16 17.69
C THR A 50 -9.20 -5.67 17.44
N GLY A 51 -8.40 -6.11 16.44
CA GLY A 51 -8.35 -7.50 15.99
C GLY A 51 -7.15 -8.28 16.54
N ALA A 52 -7.24 -9.61 16.47
CA ALA A 52 -6.18 -10.52 16.94
C ALA A 52 -4.88 -10.45 16.12
N ASN A 53 -4.94 -9.96 14.88
CA ASN A 53 -3.80 -9.86 13.97
C ASN A 53 -3.09 -8.51 14.03
N TYR A 54 -3.48 -7.62 14.95
CA TYR A 54 -2.91 -6.28 15.04
C TYR A 54 -1.38 -6.34 15.18
N ASN A 55 -0.68 -5.66 14.28
CA ASN A 55 0.76 -5.47 14.37
C ASN A 55 1.05 -3.96 14.43
N PRO A 56 1.35 -3.40 15.62
CA PRO A 56 1.50 -1.96 15.80
C PRO A 56 2.68 -1.36 15.04
N GLU A 57 3.76 -2.11 14.85
CA GLU A 57 4.95 -1.64 14.13
C GLU A 57 4.65 -1.52 12.63
N ALA A 58 4.10 -2.58 12.03
CA ALA A 58 3.69 -2.57 10.64
C ALA A 58 2.58 -1.53 10.38
N ALA A 59 1.62 -1.41 11.30
CA ALA A 59 0.53 -0.45 11.17
C ALA A 59 1.03 1.01 11.17
N ARG A 60 1.92 1.36 12.11
CA ARG A 60 2.48 2.71 12.22
C ARG A 60 3.31 3.09 10.99
N ASP A 61 4.19 2.19 10.56
CA ASP A 61 5.03 2.43 9.38
C ASP A 61 4.19 2.53 8.10
N ALA A 62 3.21 1.63 7.91
CA ALA A 62 2.30 1.66 6.77
C ALA A 62 1.50 2.96 6.71
N TRP A 63 1.06 3.47 7.86
CA TRP A 63 0.35 4.75 7.96
C TRP A 63 1.25 5.92 7.59
N ALA A 64 2.45 5.99 8.17
CA ALA A 64 3.39 7.07 7.90
C ALA A 64 3.77 7.16 6.41
N LYS A 65 4.05 6.02 5.78
CA LYS A 65 4.37 5.94 4.35
C LYS A 65 3.17 6.29 3.46
N MET A 66 1.96 5.89 3.86
CA MET A 66 0.74 6.30 3.18
C MET A 66 0.55 7.82 3.22
N LEU A 67 0.72 8.46 4.38
CA LEU A 67 0.65 9.91 4.49
C LEU A 67 1.71 10.61 3.62
N ALA A 68 2.96 10.13 3.64
CA ALA A 68 4.01 10.65 2.78
C ALA A 68 3.70 10.49 1.28
N TRP A 69 3.06 9.39 0.89
CA TRP A 69 2.57 9.17 -0.48
C TRP A 69 1.49 10.19 -0.86
N LEU A 70 0.49 10.39 0.01
CA LEU A 70 -0.56 11.39 -0.23
C LEU A 70 0.03 12.79 -0.33
N GLU A 71 0.98 13.16 0.55
CA GLU A 71 1.67 14.43 0.46
C GLU A 71 2.41 14.63 -0.87
N LYS A 72 3.02 13.58 -1.41
CA LYS A 72 3.77 13.62 -2.66
C LYS A 72 2.87 13.80 -3.89
N TYR A 73 1.68 13.19 -3.89
CA TYR A 73 0.85 13.09 -5.11
C TYR A 73 -0.50 13.82 -5.04
N LEU A 74 -0.93 14.31 -3.86
CA LEU A 74 -2.19 15.05 -3.69
C LEU A 74 -2.01 16.53 -3.32
N LYS A 75 -0.79 17.02 -3.10
CA LYS A 75 -0.58 18.47 -2.94
C LYS A 75 -0.95 19.17 -4.26
N ALA A 76 -1.96 20.04 -4.19
CA ALA A 76 -2.49 20.82 -5.30
C ALA A 76 -1.51 21.89 -5.78
#